data_AF-X6NCM1-F1
#
_entry.id   AF-X6NCM1-F1
#
_cell.length_a   1.000
_cell.length_b   1.000
_cell.length_c   1.000
_cell.angle_alpha   90.00
_cell.angle_beta   90.00
_cell.angle_gamma   90.00
#
_symmetry.space_group_name_H-M   'P 1'
#
loop_
_entity.id
_entity.type
_entity.pdbx_description
1 polymer ?
#
loop_
_entity_poly.entity_id
_entity_poly.type
_entity_poly.pdbx_seq_one_letter_code
_entity_poly.pdbx_strand_id
1 'polypeptide(L)'
;QKKKKGETTYALLDDASMNVVERTGYCDRYDLGVLEEIWNTTNITYWSPTEMVYPSRETRNWPWKYVSKNDTLLVWHLPFSRKSQLHFRPSLSNNTLKNATNYPHNAQYFSYGYDGILNFTVRKEIPEQTLAYLSFPHFYQGEYYVKHVGQVTGINPPDADTDATYFEIEPQTGTVIKNWLGFQTNFQLFPLMNNITYVNSSGYFEILVTNFTNLPTFIVPMGYQIINSYAPSDLSVCLNLFLFVYLKTFCLIVKLSLL
;
A
#
# COMPACT_ATOMS: atom_id res chain seq x y z
N GLN A 1 47.89 3.24 -5.17
CA GLN A 1 46.49 3.07 -4.71
C GLN A 1 45.59 3.96 -5.56
N LYS A 2 44.69 3.40 -6.39
CA LYS A 2 43.73 4.16 -7.18
C LYS A 2 42.62 4.67 -6.26
N LYS A 3 42.48 5.99 -6.12
CA LYS A 3 41.33 6.64 -5.47
C LYS A 3 40.06 6.18 -6.18
N LYS A 4 39.16 5.47 -5.48
CA LYS A 4 37.79 5.22 -5.96
C LYS A 4 37.13 6.58 -6.16
N LYS A 5 36.73 6.85 -7.41
CA LYS A 5 35.99 8.04 -7.81
C LYS A 5 34.63 7.95 -7.12
N GLY A 6 34.29 8.93 -6.28
CA GLY A 6 33.03 8.95 -5.55
C GLY A 6 31.85 8.89 -6.52
N GLU A 7 30.94 7.96 -6.30
CA GLU A 7 29.65 7.91 -7.00
C GLU A 7 28.92 9.23 -6.73
N THR A 8 28.49 9.90 -7.80
CA THR A 8 27.79 11.17 -7.70
C THR A 8 26.31 10.87 -7.56
N THR A 9 25.83 10.83 -6.31
CA THR A 9 24.40 10.69 -5.98
C THR A 9 23.74 12.06 -6.15
N TYR A 10 22.79 12.18 -7.07
CA TYR A 10 21.94 13.36 -7.20
C TYR A 10 20.61 13.08 -6.48
N ALA A 11 20.18 13.98 -5.60
CA ALA A 11 18.86 13.95 -4.97
C ALA A 11 18.06 15.16 -5.47
N LEU A 12 16.85 14.94 -5.97
CA LEU A 12 15.87 16.00 -6.22
C LEU A 12 15.10 16.20 -4.91
N LEU A 13 15.40 17.29 -4.20
CA LEU A 13 14.69 17.66 -2.97
C LEU A 13 13.51 18.58 -3.34
N ASP A 14 12.31 18.03 -3.32
CA ASP A 14 11.08 18.79 -3.21
C ASP A 14 10.61 18.70 -1.74
N ASP A 15 10.45 19.83 -1.05
CA ASP A 15 10.22 19.92 0.41
C ASP A 15 8.87 19.31 0.86
N ALA A 16 8.05 18.84 -0.09
CA ALA A 16 6.85 18.05 0.15
C ALA A 16 6.95 16.61 -0.37
N SER A 17 8.15 16.12 -0.68
CA SER A 17 8.37 14.83 -1.35
C SER A 17 9.03 13.80 -0.43
N MET A 18 8.70 12.54 -0.68
CA MET A 18 9.38 11.39 -0.11
C MET A 18 10.85 11.40 -0.56
N ASN A 19 11.79 11.29 0.39
CA ASN A 19 13.21 11.14 0.05
C ASN A 19 13.43 9.77 -0.59
N VAL A 20 13.85 9.78 -1.85
CA VAL A 20 14.15 8.58 -2.63
C VAL A 20 15.54 8.73 -3.23
N VAL A 21 16.38 7.72 -3.05
CA VAL A 21 17.68 7.62 -3.74
C VAL A 21 17.60 6.50 -4.76
N GLU A 22 17.78 6.87 -6.03
CA GLU A 22 17.75 5.94 -7.16
C GLU A 22 19.08 5.94 -7.90
N ARG A 23 19.44 4.78 -8.44
CA ARG A 23 20.54 4.68 -9.39
C ARG A 23 20.16 5.34 -10.70
N THR A 24 21.04 6.23 -11.18
CA THR A 24 20.87 6.98 -12.44
C THR A 24 21.13 6.14 -13.69
N GLY A 25 21.62 4.91 -13.53
CA GLY A 25 22.07 4.06 -14.63
C GLY A 25 23.37 4.52 -15.31
N TYR A 26 24.10 5.49 -14.74
CA TYR A 26 25.34 6.02 -15.33
C TYR A 26 26.45 4.96 -15.41
N CYS A 27 26.62 4.15 -14.35
CA CYS A 27 27.61 3.08 -14.30
C CYS A 27 27.13 1.81 -15.02
N ASP A 28 25.85 1.46 -14.85
CA ASP A 28 25.18 0.38 -15.55
C ASP A 28 23.76 0.83 -15.91
N ARG A 29 23.46 0.90 -17.22
CA ARG A 29 22.14 1.30 -17.70
C ARG A 29 21.01 0.40 -17.19
N TYR A 30 21.30 -0.85 -16.79
CA TYR A 30 20.31 -1.76 -16.22
C TYR A 30 19.88 -1.36 -14.80
N ASP A 31 20.68 -0.53 -14.14
CA ASP A 31 20.38 -0.02 -12.80
C ASP A 31 19.54 1.26 -12.83
N LEU A 32 19.18 1.79 -14.00
CA LEU A 32 18.31 2.97 -14.07
C LEU A 32 17.02 2.76 -13.25
N GLY A 33 16.77 3.70 -12.32
CA GLY A 33 15.59 3.71 -11.45
C GLY A 33 15.60 2.68 -10.32
N VAL A 34 16.69 1.91 -10.14
CA VAL A 34 16.83 1.00 -9.00
C VAL A 34 16.94 1.80 -7.72
N LEU A 35 16.09 1.47 -6.77
CA LEU A 35 16.05 2.10 -5.46
C LEU A 35 17.20 1.60 -4.59
N GLU A 36 17.93 2.56 -4.03
CA GLU A 36 18.91 2.33 -2.96
C GLU A 36 18.29 2.68 -1.60
N GLU A 37 17.51 3.75 -1.54
CA GLU A 37 16.99 4.31 -0.30
C GLU A 37 15.58 4.88 -0.50
N ILE A 38 14.73 4.72 0.52
CA ILE A 38 13.43 5.40 0.62
C ILE A 38 13.24 5.85 2.07
N TRP A 39 12.68 7.03 2.30
CA TRP A 39 12.47 7.59 3.65
C TRP A 39 13.74 7.59 4.52
N ASN A 40 14.87 7.91 3.91
CA ASN A 40 16.17 7.91 4.56
C ASN A 40 16.64 6.53 5.08
N THR A 41 16.13 5.43 4.53
CA THR A 41 16.52 4.06 4.92
C THR A 41 16.64 3.13 3.73
N THR A 42 17.59 2.20 3.82
CA THR A 42 17.80 1.13 2.84
C THR A 42 17.00 -0.14 3.20
N ASN A 43 16.48 -0.22 4.43
CA ASN A 43 15.67 -1.34 4.92
C ASN A 43 14.36 -0.89 5.61
N ILE A 44 13.29 -1.63 5.37
CA ILE A 44 11.97 -1.39 5.95
C ILE A 44 11.75 -2.33 7.12
N THR A 45 12.23 -1.88 8.28
CA THR A 45 12.35 -2.69 9.49
C THR A 45 11.03 -3.12 10.12
N TYR A 46 9.93 -2.42 9.83
CA TYR A 46 8.60 -2.79 10.35
C TYR A 46 7.99 -4.04 9.68
N TRP A 47 8.51 -4.47 8.53
CA TRP A 47 8.19 -5.79 7.98
C TRP A 47 9.18 -6.84 8.47
N SER A 48 10.45 -6.60 8.18
CA SER A 48 11.54 -7.49 8.56
C SER A 48 12.84 -6.68 8.63
N PRO A 49 13.76 -7.02 9.54
CA PRO A 49 15.10 -6.43 9.57
C PRO A 49 15.85 -6.58 8.23
N THR A 50 15.48 -7.57 7.43
CA THR A 50 16.10 -7.94 6.16
C THR A 50 15.35 -7.43 4.93
N GLU A 51 14.23 -6.72 5.08
CA GLU A 51 13.47 -6.21 3.94
C GLU A 51 14.17 -4.97 3.35
N MET A 52 15.10 -5.23 2.43
CA MET A 52 15.81 -4.19 1.68
C MET A 52 14.93 -3.64 0.55
N VAL A 53 15.05 -2.33 0.30
CA VAL A 53 14.40 -1.67 -0.84
C VAL A 53 15.06 -2.10 -2.15
N TYR A 54 16.39 -2.21 -2.17
CA TYR A 54 17.13 -2.81 -3.28
C TYR A 54 16.75 -4.30 -3.47
N PRO A 55 16.65 -4.81 -4.72
CA PRO A 55 16.87 -4.15 -6.02
C PRO A 55 15.56 -3.73 -6.71
N SER A 56 14.55 -3.28 -5.95
CA SER A 56 13.28 -2.86 -6.53
C SER A 56 13.35 -1.47 -7.16
N ARG A 57 12.35 -1.12 -7.96
CA ARG A 57 12.26 0.18 -8.65
C ARG A 57 10.97 0.88 -8.29
N GLU A 58 10.96 2.20 -8.40
CA GLU A 58 9.70 2.90 -8.53
C GLU A 58 9.07 2.64 -9.90
N THR A 59 7.77 2.89 -10.00
CA THR A 59 6.98 2.59 -11.19
C THR A 59 7.12 3.63 -12.30
N ARG A 60 8.09 4.53 -12.21
CA ARG A 60 8.24 5.68 -13.12
C ARG A 60 8.99 5.30 -14.39
N ASN A 61 10.09 4.56 -14.26
CA ASN A 61 10.95 4.21 -15.38
C ASN A 61 11.54 2.81 -15.20
N TRP A 62 11.67 2.09 -16.31
CA TRP A 62 12.41 0.83 -16.41
C TRP A 62 13.69 1.04 -17.22
N PRO A 63 14.75 0.25 -16.96
CA PRO A 63 15.97 0.35 -17.74
C PRO A 63 15.67 0.15 -19.22
N TRP A 64 16.44 0.84 -20.08
CA TRP A 64 16.34 0.81 -21.54
C TRP A 64 16.81 -0.53 -22.12
N LYS A 65 16.16 -1.61 -21.70
CA LYS A 65 16.15 -2.89 -22.39
C LYS A 65 14.74 -3.05 -22.92
N TYR A 66 14.60 -3.64 -24.10
CA TYR A 66 13.32 -4.13 -24.59
C TYR A 66 12.60 -4.90 -23.48
N VAL A 67 11.65 -4.25 -22.79
CA VAL A 67 10.86 -4.87 -21.74
C VAL A 67 10.04 -5.93 -22.44
N SER A 68 10.37 -7.19 -22.18
CA SER A 68 9.76 -8.33 -22.85
C SER A 68 8.54 -8.79 -22.08
N LYS A 69 7.63 -9.49 -22.77
CA LYS A 69 6.47 -10.12 -22.13
C LYS A 69 6.85 -11.19 -21.10
N ASN A 70 8.08 -11.70 -21.15
CA ASN A 70 8.58 -12.72 -20.24
C ASN A 70 9.30 -12.12 -19.02
N ASP A 71 9.48 -10.80 -19.00
CA ASP A 71 10.20 -10.14 -17.91
C ASP A 71 9.31 -10.07 -16.67
N THR A 72 9.92 -10.29 -15.51
CA THR A 72 9.28 -10.01 -14.22
C THR A 72 9.89 -8.73 -13.67
N LEU A 73 9.05 -7.74 -13.44
CA LEU A 73 9.46 -6.41 -13.03
C LEU A 73 9.29 -6.31 -11.50
N LEU A 74 10.40 -6.08 -10.79
CA LEU A 74 10.39 -5.94 -9.33
C LEU A 74 10.17 -4.47 -8.94
N VAL A 75 9.01 -4.19 -8.37
CA VAL A 75 8.55 -2.84 -8.01
C VAL A 75 8.52 -2.66 -6.51
N TRP A 76 8.86 -1.46 -6.05
CA TRP A 76 8.48 -0.98 -4.73
C TRP A 76 7.06 -0.44 -4.77
N HIS A 77 6.11 -1.19 -4.21
CA HIS A 77 4.70 -0.80 -4.23
C HIS A 77 4.43 0.20 -3.10
N LEU A 78 4.54 1.49 -3.39
CA LEU A 78 4.48 2.58 -2.40
C LEU A 78 3.30 2.49 -1.42
N PRO A 79 2.03 2.29 -1.87
CA PRO A 79 0.92 2.15 -0.93
C PRO A 79 1.06 0.98 0.05
N PHE A 80 1.66 -0.13 -0.38
CA PHE A 80 1.83 -1.33 0.44
C PHE A 80 3.19 -1.36 1.16
N SER A 81 4.04 -0.36 0.90
CA SER A 81 5.39 -0.22 1.43
C SER A 81 6.24 -1.49 1.35
N ARG A 82 6.16 -2.25 0.26
CA ARG A 82 6.91 -3.50 0.09
C ARG A 82 7.23 -3.77 -1.37
N LYS A 83 8.12 -4.74 -1.60
CA LYS A 83 8.38 -5.25 -2.95
C LYS A 83 7.18 -6.01 -3.49
N SER A 84 6.94 -5.88 -4.78
CA SER A 84 5.91 -6.61 -5.51
C SER A 84 6.41 -6.94 -6.90
N GLN A 85 5.99 -8.08 -7.43
CA GLN A 85 6.35 -8.52 -8.77
C GLN A 85 5.22 -8.15 -9.74
N LEU A 86 5.58 -7.51 -10.85
CA LEU A 86 4.68 -7.32 -11.99
C LEU A 86 5.06 -8.29 -13.09
N HIS A 87 4.05 -8.86 -13.73
CA HIS A 87 4.19 -9.67 -14.93
C HIS A 87 3.47 -8.97 -16.08
N PHE A 88 3.88 -9.24 -17.32
CA PHE A 88 3.11 -8.81 -18.47
C PHE A 88 1.75 -9.51 -18.44
N ARG A 89 0.67 -8.71 -18.46
CA ARG A 89 -0.76 -9.10 -18.39
C ARG A 89 -1.04 -10.54 -17.89
N PRO A 90 -1.70 -10.70 -16.73
CA PRO A 90 -2.47 -9.68 -16.01
C PRO A 90 -1.58 -8.82 -15.09
N SER A 91 -2.11 -7.66 -14.71
CA SER A 91 -1.77 -6.82 -13.54
C SER A 91 -1.15 -7.55 -12.34
N LEU A 92 -0.47 -6.82 -11.44
CA LEU A 92 0.24 -7.27 -10.21
C LEU A 92 0.14 -8.77 -9.89
N SER A 93 1.29 -9.43 -9.71
CA SER A 93 1.36 -10.86 -9.40
C SER A 93 0.29 -11.25 -8.38
N ASN A 94 -0.51 -12.28 -8.71
CA ASN A 94 -1.57 -12.81 -7.85
C ASN A 94 -1.04 -13.29 -6.48
N ASN A 95 0.29 -13.27 -6.27
CA ASN A 95 0.90 -13.59 -4.99
C ASN A 95 1.04 -12.38 -4.06
N THR A 96 0.76 -11.16 -4.53
CA THR A 96 1.00 -9.94 -3.75
C THR A 96 0.22 -9.97 -2.44
N LEU A 97 -1.10 -10.12 -2.49
CA LEU A 97 -1.94 -10.14 -1.27
C LEU A 97 -2.34 -11.56 -0.84
N LYS A 98 -1.61 -12.60 -1.27
CA LYS A 98 -1.84 -13.95 -0.74
C LYS A 98 -1.39 -14.05 0.71
N ASN A 99 -2.06 -14.87 1.48
CA ASN A 99 -1.66 -15.21 2.82
C ASN A 99 -0.41 -16.11 2.82
N ALA A 100 0.21 -16.25 3.99
CA ALA A 100 1.41 -17.03 4.20
C ALA A 100 1.20 -18.54 4.01
N THR A 101 -0.05 -19.03 4.08
CA THR A 101 -0.37 -20.42 3.79
C THR A 101 -0.26 -20.71 2.29
N ASN A 102 -0.79 -19.81 1.45
CA ASN A 102 -0.81 -19.94 -0.01
C ASN A 102 0.48 -19.41 -0.67
N TYR A 103 1.19 -18.49 -0.01
CA TYR A 103 2.47 -17.96 -0.44
C TYR A 103 3.38 -17.66 0.78
N PRO A 104 4.19 -18.65 1.23
CA PRO A 104 4.97 -18.56 2.48
C PRO A 104 5.89 -17.35 2.62
N HIS A 105 6.37 -16.77 1.51
CA HIS A 105 7.16 -15.54 1.54
C HIS A 105 6.41 -14.35 2.14
N ASN A 106 5.07 -14.34 2.13
CA ASN A 106 4.28 -13.27 2.74
C ASN A 106 4.16 -13.37 4.27
N ALA A 107 4.74 -14.40 4.91
CA ALA A 107 4.84 -14.46 6.37
C ALA A 107 5.59 -13.25 6.95
N GLN A 108 6.60 -12.73 6.24
CA GLN A 108 7.34 -11.53 6.63
C GLN A 108 6.49 -10.25 6.64
N TYR A 109 5.32 -10.28 6.01
CA TYR A 109 4.34 -9.19 6.00
C TYR A 109 3.14 -9.48 6.91
N PHE A 110 3.32 -10.38 7.88
CA PHE A 110 2.29 -10.80 8.85
C PHE A 110 0.96 -11.23 8.21
N SER A 111 1.01 -11.77 6.99
CA SER A 111 -0.17 -12.11 6.18
C SER A 111 -0.75 -13.47 6.57
N TYR A 112 -1.17 -13.64 7.82
CA TYR A 112 -1.65 -14.93 8.35
C TYR A 112 -3.17 -15.15 8.22
N GLY A 113 -3.89 -14.17 7.66
CA GLY A 113 -5.34 -14.21 7.47
C GLY A 113 -5.78 -14.85 6.15
N TYR A 114 -6.92 -14.41 5.62
CA TYR A 114 -7.35 -14.78 4.26
C TYR A 114 -6.62 -13.93 3.21
N ASP A 115 -6.58 -14.42 1.98
CA ASP A 115 -6.02 -13.69 0.84
C ASP A 115 -6.77 -12.37 0.59
N GLY A 116 -6.07 -11.39 0.01
CA GLY A 116 -6.65 -10.14 -0.48
C GLY A 116 -6.50 -8.94 0.46
N ILE A 117 -5.88 -9.11 1.63
CA ILE A 117 -5.56 -8.01 2.55
C ILE A 117 -4.11 -8.07 3.05
N LEU A 118 -3.58 -6.92 3.41
CA LEU A 118 -2.28 -6.73 4.04
C LEU A 118 -2.49 -6.03 5.38
N ASN A 119 -1.96 -6.60 6.46
CA ASN A 119 -1.95 -5.92 7.76
C ASN A 119 -0.98 -4.75 7.72
N PHE A 120 -1.49 -3.53 7.84
CA PHE A 120 -0.73 -2.30 7.75
C PHE A 120 -0.56 -1.58 9.10
N THR A 121 -1.04 -2.22 10.17
CA THR A 121 -0.97 -1.71 11.55
C THR A 121 0.45 -1.50 12.05
N VAL A 122 1.44 -2.22 11.49
CA VAL A 122 2.84 -2.17 11.92
C VAL A 122 3.54 -0.83 11.64
N ARG A 123 2.90 0.06 10.87
CA ARG A 123 3.44 1.38 10.57
C ARG A 123 3.36 2.29 11.80
N LYS A 124 4.48 2.95 12.11
CA LYS A 124 4.61 3.88 13.25
C LYS A 124 3.58 5.01 13.23
N GLU A 125 3.12 5.38 12.03
CA GLU A 125 2.17 6.46 11.85
C GLU A 125 0.71 6.05 12.09
N ILE A 126 0.43 4.75 12.21
CA ILE A 126 -0.87 4.23 12.60
C ILE A 126 -0.94 4.21 14.14
N PRO A 127 -1.98 4.80 14.76
CA PRO A 127 -2.15 4.77 16.20
C PRO A 127 -2.22 3.32 16.72
N GLU A 128 -1.61 3.06 17.87
CA GLU A 128 -1.52 1.70 18.45
C GLU A 128 -2.90 1.03 18.66
N GLN A 129 -3.97 1.83 18.83
CA GLN A 129 -5.33 1.32 19.00
C GLN A 129 -6.06 1.04 17.67
N THR A 130 -5.43 1.28 16.53
CA THR A 130 -6.04 1.19 15.21
C THR A 130 -5.52 -0.02 14.45
N LEU A 131 -6.40 -0.96 14.12
CA LEU A 131 -6.06 -2.08 13.25
C LEU A 131 -6.38 -1.75 11.80
N ALA A 132 -5.35 -1.35 11.06
CA ALA A 132 -5.45 -0.92 9.67
C ALA A 132 -5.01 -2.03 8.72
N TYR A 133 -5.76 -2.20 7.64
CA TYR A 133 -5.51 -3.16 6.58
C TYR A 133 -5.60 -2.48 5.22
N LEU A 134 -4.77 -2.93 4.28
CA LEU A 134 -4.85 -2.52 2.89
C LEU A 134 -5.31 -3.68 2.01
N SER A 135 -6.11 -3.40 0.99
CA SER A 135 -6.53 -4.35 -0.04
C SER A 135 -6.48 -3.70 -1.41
N PHE A 136 -6.73 -4.47 -2.47
CA PHE A 136 -7.19 -3.85 -3.71
C PHE A 136 -8.64 -3.36 -3.56
N PRO A 137 -9.10 -2.41 -4.41
CA PRO A 137 -10.48 -1.92 -4.41
C PRO A 137 -11.50 -3.05 -4.49
N HIS A 138 -12.62 -2.89 -3.78
CA HIS A 138 -13.72 -3.86 -3.70
C HIS A 138 -13.28 -5.29 -3.30
N PHE A 139 -12.13 -5.39 -2.61
CA PHE A 139 -11.49 -6.67 -2.29
C PHE A 139 -11.15 -7.52 -3.52
N TYR A 140 -10.76 -6.89 -4.64
CA TYR A 140 -10.20 -7.60 -5.79
C TYR A 140 -9.04 -8.51 -5.33
N GLN A 141 -9.05 -9.78 -5.80
CA GLN A 141 -8.18 -10.87 -5.32
C GLN A 141 -8.38 -11.33 -3.86
N GLY A 142 -9.48 -10.93 -3.21
CA GLY A 142 -9.82 -11.30 -1.83
C GLY A 142 -11.19 -11.97 -1.70
N GLU A 143 -11.36 -13.17 -2.29
CA GLU A 143 -12.65 -13.87 -2.37
C GLU A 143 -13.39 -13.99 -1.02
N TYR A 144 -12.65 -14.26 0.06
CA TYR A 144 -13.21 -14.32 1.39
C TYR A 144 -13.89 -12.99 1.79
N TYR A 145 -13.22 -11.87 1.55
CA TYR A 145 -13.69 -10.54 1.94
C TYR A 145 -14.81 -10.05 1.02
N VAL A 146 -14.79 -10.41 -0.28
CA VAL A 146 -15.93 -10.16 -1.17
C VAL A 146 -17.20 -10.81 -0.60
N LYS A 147 -17.12 -12.07 -0.18
CA LYS A 147 -18.26 -12.83 0.34
C LYS A 147 -18.72 -12.36 1.73
N HIS A 148 -17.79 -12.13 2.66
CA HIS A 148 -18.12 -11.91 4.07
C HIS A 148 -18.18 -10.44 4.48
N VAL A 149 -17.54 -9.54 3.71
CA VAL A 149 -17.54 -8.10 3.97
C VAL A 149 -18.31 -7.38 2.87
N GLY A 150 -17.95 -7.59 1.60
CA GLY A 150 -18.53 -6.88 0.47
C GLY A 150 -20.05 -7.06 0.37
N GLN A 151 -20.53 -8.30 0.42
CA GLN A 151 -21.98 -8.60 0.38
C GLN A 151 -22.74 -8.00 1.56
N VAL A 152 -22.14 -7.96 2.75
CA VAL A 152 -22.79 -7.45 3.98
C VAL A 152 -22.83 -5.92 3.99
N THR A 153 -21.80 -5.28 3.44
CA THR A 153 -21.68 -3.81 3.37
C THR A 153 -22.32 -3.20 2.13
N GLY A 154 -22.79 -4.03 1.19
CA GLY A 154 -23.35 -3.57 -0.08
C GLY A 154 -22.30 -3.02 -1.05
N ILE A 155 -21.03 -3.42 -0.91
CA ILE A 155 -20.00 -3.11 -1.91
C ILE A 155 -20.28 -3.92 -3.18
N ASN A 156 -20.11 -3.27 -4.33
CA ASN A 156 -20.19 -3.94 -5.63
C ASN A 156 -19.15 -5.07 -5.74
N PRO A 157 -19.46 -6.16 -6.47
CA PRO A 157 -18.45 -7.17 -6.80
C PRO A 157 -17.25 -6.53 -7.50
N PRO A 158 -16.02 -7.05 -7.27
CA PRO A 158 -14.82 -6.46 -7.84
C PRO A 158 -14.80 -6.62 -9.37
N ASP A 159 -14.34 -5.57 -10.05
CA ASP A 159 -14.16 -5.51 -11.51
C ASP A 159 -12.68 -5.41 -11.86
N ALA A 160 -12.17 -6.36 -12.64
CA ALA A 160 -10.76 -6.40 -13.00
C ALA A 160 -10.31 -5.18 -13.82
N ASP A 161 -11.21 -4.55 -14.58
CA ASP A 161 -10.86 -3.40 -15.42
C ASP A 161 -10.69 -2.11 -14.60
N THR A 162 -11.32 -2.02 -13.43
CA THR A 162 -11.26 -0.84 -12.55
C THR A 162 -10.45 -1.06 -11.28
N ASP A 163 -10.41 -2.27 -10.75
CA ASP A 163 -9.87 -2.55 -9.41
C ASP A 163 -8.47 -3.17 -9.47
N ALA A 164 -8.02 -3.62 -10.64
CA ALA A 164 -6.68 -4.16 -10.80
C ALA A 164 -5.65 -3.03 -10.97
N THR A 165 -4.51 -3.14 -10.29
CA THR A 165 -3.39 -2.22 -10.48
C THR A 165 -2.52 -2.61 -11.67
N TYR A 166 -2.32 -1.68 -12.62
CA TYR A 166 -1.55 -1.93 -13.84
C TYR A 166 -0.71 -0.73 -14.28
N PHE A 167 0.26 -1.01 -15.14
CA PHE A 167 1.13 -0.04 -15.77
C PHE A 167 1.17 -0.30 -17.27
N GLU A 168 1.08 0.74 -18.07
CA GLU A 168 1.33 0.68 -19.50
C GLU A 168 2.75 1.18 -19.75
N ILE A 169 3.62 0.30 -20.23
CA ILE A 169 5.05 0.57 -20.40
C ILE A 169 5.36 0.52 -21.90
N GLU A 170 6.02 1.56 -22.40
CA GLU A 170 6.59 1.53 -23.75
C GLU A 170 7.80 0.60 -23.74
N PRO A 171 7.78 -0.53 -24.48
CA PRO A 171 8.77 -1.58 -24.32
C PRO A 171 10.18 -1.20 -24.75
N GLN A 172 10.37 -0.28 -25.71
CA GLN A 172 11.71 0.07 -26.21
C GLN A 172 12.50 0.95 -25.25
N THR A 173 11.82 1.93 -24.65
CA THR A 173 12.37 2.94 -23.76
C THR A 173 12.24 2.55 -22.29
N GLY A 174 11.29 1.68 -21.95
CA GLY A 174 10.95 1.35 -20.56
C GLY A 174 10.15 2.45 -19.86
N THR A 175 9.71 3.49 -20.58
CA THR A 175 8.94 4.60 -20.04
C THR A 175 7.52 4.14 -19.71
N VAL A 176 7.05 4.46 -18.50
CA VAL A 176 5.66 4.19 -18.11
C VAL A 176 4.76 5.27 -18.70
N ILE A 177 3.93 4.92 -19.68
CA ILE A 177 3.01 5.84 -20.36
C ILE A 177 1.83 6.16 -19.46
N LYS A 178 1.29 5.14 -18.79
CA LYS A 178 0.11 5.24 -17.92
C LYS A 178 0.29 4.37 -16.69
N ASN A 179 -0.15 4.90 -15.56
CA ASN A 179 -0.15 4.20 -14.30
C ASN A 179 -1.55 4.23 -13.68
N TRP A 180 -2.03 3.06 -13.26
CA TRP A 180 -3.25 2.89 -12.49
C TRP A 180 -2.93 2.12 -11.20
N LEU A 181 -2.76 2.84 -10.09
CA LEU A 181 -2.57 2.26 -8.75
C LEU A 181 -3.88 2.35 -7.97
N GLY A 182 -4.56 1.22 -7.81
CA GLY A 182 -5.74 1.09 -6.96
C GLY A 182 -5.40 0.43 -5.63
N PHE A 183 -5.87 1.00 -4.53
CA PHE A 183 -5.86 0.34 -3.22
C PHE A 183 -7.01 0.83 -2.34
N GLN A 184 -7.39 0.02 -1.36
CA GLN A 184 -8.46 0.28 -0.42
C GLN A 184 -7.94 0.17 1.00
N THR A 185 -8.31 1.15 1.82
CA THR A 185 -8.02 1.16 3.25
C THR A 185 -9.20 0.60 4.01
N ASN A 186 -8.90 -0.32 4.91
CA ASN A 186 -9.88 -1.02 5.72
C ASN A 186 -9.47 -0.97 7.19
N PHE A 187 -10.44 -0.94 8.10
CA PHE A 187 -10.18 -0.99 9.54
C PHE A 187 -10.93 -2.14 10.16
N GLN A 188 -10.26 -2.85 11.07
CA GLN A 188 -10.93 -3.87 11.85
C GLN A 188 -11.59 -3.21 13.06
N LEU A 189 -12.91 -3.37 13.14
CA LEU A 189 -13.70 -2.95 14.28
C LEU A 189 -13.91 -4.14 15.23
N PHE A 190 -13.70 -3.89 16.51
CA PHE A 190 -14.03 -4.83 17.56
C PHE A 190 -15.32 -4.44 18.25
N PRO A 191 -16.20 -5.41 18.55
CA PRO A 191 -17.24 -5.17 19.53
C PRO A 191 -16.58 -4.79 20.85
N LEU A 192 -16.97 -3.64 21.40
CA LEU A 192 -16.59 -3.26 22.75
C LEU A 192 -17.27 -4.22 23.73
N MET A 193 -16.48 -5.02 24.44
CA MET A 193 -17.01 -6.05 25.35
C MET A 193 -17.58 -5.47 26.66
N ASN A 194 -17.30 -4.19 26.96
CA ASN A 194 -17.73 -3.50 28.18
C ASN A 194 -18.32 -2.13 27.84
N ASN A 195 -19.20 -1.63 28.72
CA ASN A 195 -19.67 -0.24 28.70
C ASN A 195 -18.47 0.72 28.76
N ILE A 196 -18.17 1.41 27.67
CA ILE A 196 -17.14 2.44 27.65
C ILE A 196 -17.79 3.77 28.02
N THR A 197 -17.27 4.38 29.08
CA THR A 197 -17.51 5.78 29.38
C THR A 197 -16.61 6.65 28.52
N TYR A 198 -17.20 7.56 27.75
CA TYR A 198 -16.48 8.56 26.97
C TYR A 198 -16.98 9.96 27.32
N VAL A 199 -16.12 10.96 27.15
CA VAL A 199 -16.50 12.37 27.30
C VAL A 199 -16.97 12.87 25.94
N ASN A 200 -18.22 13.27 25.83
CA ASN A 200 -18.77 13.80 24.57
C ASN A 200 -18.22 15.21 24.27
N SER A 201 -18.55 15.76 23.09
CA SER A 201 -18.14 17.11 22.67
C SER A 201 -18.60 18.23 23.63
N SER A 202 -19.54 17.95 24.52
CA SER A 202 -20.10 18.88 25.51
C SER A 202 -19.50 18.69 26.92
N GLY A 203 -18.50 17.82 27.08
CA GLY A 203 -17.80 17.60 28.35
C GLY A 203 -18.54 16.67 29.33
N TYR A 204 -19.64 16.04 28.91
CA TYR A 204 -20.40 15.11 29.75
C TYR A 204 -19.91 13.67 29.54
N PHE A 205 -19.90 12.89 30.63
CA PHE A 205 -19.66 11.45 30.57
C PHE A 205 -20.90 10.76 30.01
N GLU A 206 -20.75 10.08 28.89
CA GLU A 206 -21.77 9.19 28.32
C GLU A 206 -21.27 7.75 28.35
N ILE A 207 -22.20 6.82 28.59
CA ILE A 207 -21.93 5.39 28.49
C ILE A 207 -22.37 4.95 27.10
N LEU A 208 -21.39 4.54 26.27
CA LEU A 208 -21.69 3.81 25.05
C LEU A 208 -22.05 2.39 25.48
N VAL A 209 -23.36 2.10 25.56
CA VAL A 209 -23.86 0.75 25.84
C VAL A 209 -23.66 -0.08 24.58
N THR A 210 -22.61 -0.88 24.60
CA THR A 210 -22.23 -1.74 23.49
C THR A 210 -22.45 -3.19 23.88
N ASN A 211 -23.70 -3.64 23.96
CA ASN A 211 -23.97 -5.07 24.06
C ASN A 211 -23.82 -5.73 22.68
N PHE A 212 -22.58 -5.72 22.17
CA PHE A 212 -22.19 -6.28 20.88
C PHE A 212 -21.43 -7.60 21.06
N THR A 213 -21.67 -8.32 22.15
CA THR A 213 -21.04 -9.62 22.45
C THR A 213 -21.18 -10.66 21.33
N ASN A 214 -22.14 -10.47 20.41
CA ASN A 214 -22.37 -11.32 19.25
C ASN A 214 -21.93 -10.70 17.90
N LEU A 215 -21.41 -9.47 17.85
CA LEU A 215 -20.92 -8.92 16.59
C LEU A 215 -19.56 -9.56 16.25
N PRO A 216 -19.43 -10.23 15.09
CA PRO A 216 -18.13 -10.73 14.67
C PRO A 216 -17.18 -9.55 14.47
N THR A 217 -15.89 -9.78 14.70
CA THR A 217 -14.86 -8.82 14.34
C THR A 217 -14.99 -8.50 12.85
N PHE A 218 -15.29 -7.26 12.51
CA PHE A 218 -15.69 -6.88 11.16
C PHE A 218 -14.66 -5.93 10.56
N ILE A 219 -14.26 -6.19 9.31
CA ILE A 219 -13.40 -5.26 8.56
C ILE A 219 -14.32 -4.29 7.83
N VAL A 220 -14.22 -3.01 8.17
CA VAL A 220 -14.97 -1.94 7.49
C VAL A 220 -14.08 -1.31 6.42
N PRO A 221 -14.51 -1.34 5.15
CA PRO A 221 -13.89 -0.58 4.07
C PRO A 221 -14.20 0.89 4.26
N MET A 222 -13.19 1.73 4.42
CA MET A 222 -13.39 3.17 4.68
C MET A 222 -13.26 4.03 3.43
N GLY A 223 -12.54 3.53 2.44
CA GLY A 223 -12.36 4.23 1.17
C GLY A 223 -11.35 3.51 0.30
N TYR A 224 -11.46 3.73 -1.01
CA TYR A 224 -10.44 3.33 -1.97
C TYR A 224 -9.91 4.57 -2.67
N GLN A 225 -8.64 4.50 -3.03
CA GLN A 225 -7.97 5.54 -3.80
C GLN A 225 -7.45 4.93 -5.09
N ILE A 226 -7.58 5.72 -6.15
CA ILE A 226 -7.00 5.42 -7.44
C ILE A 226 -6.06 6.55 -7.79
N ILE A 227 -4.77 6.23 -7.89
CA ILE A 227 -3.77 7.15 -8.41
C ILE A 227 -3.66 6.87 -9.90
N ASN A 228 -4.30 7.73 -10.68
CA ASN A 228 -4.20 7.74 -12.12
C ASN A 228 -3.19 8.81 -12.52
N SER A 229 -2.08 8.38 -13.10
CA SER A 229 -0.96 9.27 -13.39
C SER A 229 -0.41 8.98 -14.79
N TYR A 230 -0.13 10.04 -15.54
CA TYR A 230 0.46 9.98 -16.89
C TYR A 230 1.86 10.55 -16.80
N ALA A 231 2.83 9.90 -17.45
CA ALA A 231 4.19 10.41 -17.38
C ALA A 231 4.34 11.78 -18.09
N PRO A 232 5.16 12.69 -17.52
CA PRO A 232 5.80 12.63 -16.21
C PRO A 232 4.95 13.36 -15.16
N SER A 233 4.27 12.62 -14.28
CA SER A 233 3.54 13.21 -13.14
C SER A 233 4.18 12.77 -11.83
N ASP A 234 4.45 13.73 -10.94
CA ASP A 234 5.00 13.48 -9.61
C ASP A 234 4.02 12.70 -8.71
N LEU A 235 4.36 11.43 -8.44
CA LEU A 235 3.64 10.56 -7.49
C LEU A 235 3.76 11.03 -6.03
N SER A 236 4.70 11.93 -5.73
CA SER A 236 4.99 12.44 -4.38
C SER A 236 3.83 13.22 -3.75
N VAL A 237 3.00 13.90 -4.55
CA VAL A 237 1.92 14.77 -4.07
C VAL A 237 0.77 13.98 -3.43
N CYS A 238 0.58 12.70 -3.79
CA CYS A 238 -0.59 11.92 -3.35
C CYS A 238 -0.46 11.32 -1.95
N LEU A 239 0.75 11.03 -1.47
CA LEU A 239 0.99 10.33 -0.20
C LEU A 239 0.92 11.27 1.04
N ASN A 240 1.38 12.51 0.91
CA ASN A 240 1.39 13.47 2.02
C ASN A 240 -0.01 14.01 2.37
N LEU A 241 -0.94 14.03 1.41
CA LEU A 241 -2.34 14.34 1.68
C LEU A 241 -3.02 13.24 2.51
N PHE A 242 -2.52 12.00 2.45
CA PHE A 242 -3.25 10.81 2.89
C PHE A 242 -3.14 10.52 4.39
N LEU A 243 -1.93 10.66 4.97
CA LEU A 243 -1.71 10.31 6.38
C LEU A 243 -2.18 11.42 7.33
N PHE A 244 -2.05 12.68 6.94
CA PHE A 244 -2.41 13.82 7.80
C PHE A 244 -3.91 14.14 7.79
N VAL A 245 -4.61 13.98 6.66
CA VAL A 245 -6.03 14.36 6.55
C VAL A 245 -6.93 13.30 7.19
N TYR A 246 -6.68 12.00 6.98
CA TYR A 246 -7.57 10.97 7.53
C TYR A 246 -7.36 10.70 9.01
N LEU A 247 -6.11 10.66 9.52
CA LEU A 247 -5.87 10.40 10.95
C LEU A 247 -6.29 11.58 11.86
N LYS A 248 -6.14 12.84 11.42
CA LYS A 248 -6.66 13.98 12.19
C LYS A 248 -8.18 14.05 12.19
N THR A 249 -8.83 13.64 11.10
CA THR A 249 -10.30 13.70 10.98
C THR A 249 -10.99 12.52 11.67
N PHE A 250 -10.33 11.36 11.79
CA PHE A 250 -10.92 10.16 12.39
C PHE A 250 -11.07 10.23 13.92
N CYS A 251 -10.37 11.16 14.58
CA CYS A 251 -10.63 11.46 15.99
C CYS A 251 -12.01 12.12 16.19
N LEU A 252 -12.71 12.52 15.11
CA LEU A 252 -13.91 13.36 15.20
C LEU A 252 -15.23 12.67 14.82
N ILE A 253 -15.27 11.57 14.06
CA ILE A 253 -16.55 11.02 13.57
C ILE A 253 -16.55 9.49 13.48
N VAL A 254 -16.89 8.84 14.59
CA VAL A 254 -17.70 7.61 14.59
C VAL A 254 -18.93 7.89 15.44
N LYS A 255 -19.80 8.78 14.94
CA LYS A 255 -21.21 8.82 15.34
C LYS A 255 -21.95 8.04 14.27
N LEU A 256 -21.79 6.71 14.28
CA LEU A 256 -22.54 5.82 13.38
C LEU A 256 -24.01 5.98 13.76
N SER A 257 -24.73 6.74 12.94
CA SER A 257 -26.17 6.80 12.95
C SER A 257 -26.66 5.52 12.27
N LEU A 258 -26.74 4.45 13.04
CA LEU A 258 -27.58 3.30 12.71
C LEU A 258 -28.97 3.64 13.27
N LEU A 259 -29.76 4.32 12.43
CA LEU A 259 -31.23 4.29 12.46
C LEU A 259 -31.67 3.25 11.43
#